data_AF-A0A914YQR0-F1
#
_entry.id   AF-A0A914YQR0-F1
#
_cell.length_a   1.000
_cell.length_b   1.000
_cell.length_c   1.000
_cell.angle_alpha   90.00
_cell.angle_beta   90.00
_cell.angle_gamma   90.00
#
_symmetry.space_group_name_H-M   'P 1'
#
loop_
_entity.id
_entity.type
_entity.pdbx_description
1 polymer ?
#
loop_
_entity_poly.entity_id
_entity_poly.type
_entity_poly.pdbx_seq_one_letter_code
_entity_poly.pdbx_strand_id
1 'polypeptide(L)'
;MARTFLYLISVGIDPERLRFRQHMGNEMAHYAQDCWDAEILTSYGWIECVGHADRSCYDLEQHAKATNVKLVATKPIPKPKTVTLTVPVPNMGVIGKQFKADGKLIKTLLEKLDVSEVKKLSDAIASKKSYEVRGNDGRTFSLTSDMVTVKEEQKTLHVEEFVPSVIEPSFGIGRILYAVLEHSFKQRDNDEQRTVLL
;
A
#
# COMPACT_ATOMS: atom_id res chain seq x y z
N MET A 1 -7.04 0.95 18.12
CA MET A 1 -6.55 0.89 19.51
C MET A 1 -7.55 1.41 20.53
N ALA A 2 -7.80 2.72 20.71
CA ALA A 2 -8.72 3.19 21.77
C ALA A 2 -10.15 2.61 21.67
N ARG A 3 -10.71 2.54 20.46
CA ARG A 3 -12.01 1.87 20.23
C ARG A 3 -11.97 0.37 20.50
N THR A 4 -10.85 -0.28 20.19
CA THR A 4 -10.59 -1.69 20.49
C THR A 4 -10.57 -1.93 21.99
N PHE A 5 -9.90 -1.07 22.76
CA PHE A 5 -9.88 -1.13 24.22
C PHE A 5 -11.30 -1.04 24.79
N LEU A 6 -12.08 -0.04 24.37
CA LEU A 6 -13.47 0.11 24.79
C LEU A 6 -14.32 -1.12 24.44
N TYR A 7 -14.13 -1.68 23.25
CA TYR A 7 -14.81 -2.91 22.83
C TYR A 7 -14.44 -4.09 23.73
N LEU A 8 -13.15 -4.35 23.96
CA LEU A 8 -12.69 -5.47 24.77
C LEU A 8 -13.22 -5.38 26.21
N ILE A 9 -13.22 -4.19 26.80
CA ILE A 9 -13.84 -3.98 28.12
C ILE A 9 -15.34 -4.27 28.07
N SER A 10 -16.04 -3.76 27.04
CA SER A 10 -17.49 -3.92 26.94
C SER A 10 -17.94 -5.39 26.82
N VAL A 11 -17.08 -6.27 26.29
CA VAL A 11 -17.36 -7.71 26.17
C VAL A 11 -16.89 -8.53 27.37
N GLY A 12 -16.35 -7.89 28.42
CA GLY A 12 -16.01 -8.55 29.69
C GLY A 12 -14.52 -8.83 29.91
N ILE A 13 -13.61 -8.25 29.10
CA ILE A 13 -12.17 -8.35 29.37
C ILE A 13 -11.79 -7.42 30.52
N ASP A 14 -11.20 -8.01 31.56
CA ASP A 14 -10.52 -7.30 32.65
C ASP A 14 -9.45 -6.31 32.12
N PRO A 15 -9.60 -4.99 32.36
CA PRO A 15 -8.64 -3.97 31.95
C PRO A 15 -7.23 -4.16 32.51
N GLU A 16 -7.08 -4.77 33.70
CA GLU A 16 -5.77 -5.02 34.31
C GLU A 16 -4.99 -6.12 33.58
N ARG A 17 -5.70 -6.94 32.81
CA ARG A 17 -5.17 -8.06 32.01
C ARG A 17 -5.13 -7.75 30.52
N LEU A 18 -5.27 -6.48 30.14
CA LEU A 18 -5.23 -6.02 28.76
C LEU A 18 -4.08 -5.04 28.57
N ARG A 19 -3.23 -5.28 27.56
CA ARG A 19 -2.17 -4.34 27.17
C ARG A 19 -2.11 -4.17 25.66
N PHE A 20 -1.50 -3.07 25.22
CA PHE A 20 -1.10 -2.90 23.83
C PHE A 20 0.42 -3.03 23.73
N ARG A 21 0.89 -3.94 22.88
CA ARG A 21 2.31 -4.18 22.64
C ARG A 21 2.65 -3.79 21.20
N GLN A 22 3.63 -2.91 21.05
CA GLN A 22 4.19 -2.59 19.73
C GLN A 22 5.11 -3.71 19.26
N HIS A 23 5.06 -4.02 17.97
CA HIS A 23 6.01 -4.93 17.33
C HIS A 23 7.39 -4.28 17.24
N MET A 24 8.43 -5.10 17.43
CA MET A 24 9.81 -4.70 17.17
C MET A 24 10.12 -4.81 15.67
N GLY A 25 11.18 -4.14 15.19
CA GLY A 25 11.54 -4.15 13.77
C GLY A 25 11.83 -5.54 13.17
N ASN A 26 12.22 -6.52 13.99
CA ASN A 26 12.45 -7.91 13.60
C ASN A 26 11.18 -8.78 13.61
N GLU A 27 10.08 -8.27 14.16
CA GLU A 27 8.77 -8.95 14.22
C GLU A 27 7.79 -8.36 13.20
N MET A 28 8.11 -7.18 12.64
CA MET A 28 7.27 -6.47 11.70
C MET A 28 7.02 -7.31 10.44
N ALA A 29 5.75 -7.45 10.07
CA ALA A 29 5.39 -8.07 8.82
C ALA A 29 5.95 -7.25 7.63
N HIS A 30 6.38 -7.94 6.57
CA HIS A 30 6.99 -7.31 5.39
C HIS A 30 6.09 -6.28 4.68
N TYR A 31 4.78 -6.30 4.94
CA TYR A 31 3.79 -5.38 4.40
C TYR A 31 3.41 -4.24 5.36
N ALA A 32 3.91 -4.25 6.60
CA ALA A 32 3.55 -3.29 7.63
C ALA A 32 4.65 -2.24 7.85
N GLN A 33 4.25 -1.00 8.12
CA GLN A 33 5.12 0.09 8.56
C GLN A 33 5.20 0.17 10.09
N ASP A 34 4.08 -0.08 10.77
CA ASP A 34 3.99 -0.20 12.22
C ASP A 34 2.91 -1.22 12.58
N CYS A 35 3.03 -1.85 13.76
CA CYS A 35 2.06 -2.83 14.22
C CYS A 35 1.93 -2.82 15.75
N TRP A 36 0.68 -2.83 16.23
CA TRP A 36 0.33 -2.87 17.64
C TRP A 36 -0.68 -3.96 17.93
N ASP A 37 -0.36 -4.86 18.84
CA ASP A 37 -1.25 -5.94 19.26
C ASP A 37 -1.94 -5.58 20.56
N ALA A 38 -3.25 -5.77 20.62
CA ALA A 38 -3.97 -5.91 21.87
C ALA A 38 -3.75 -7.33 22.39
N GLU A 39 -2.99 -7.44 23.48
CA GLU A 39 -2.70 -8.70 24.14
C GLU A 39 -3.52 -8.84 25.41
N ILE A 40 -4.03 -10.04 25.65
CA ILE A 40 -4.81 -10.36 26.85
C ILE A 40 -4.04 -11.42 27.65
N LEU A 41 -3.88 -11.17 28.95
CA LEU A 41 -3.24 -12.10 29.87
C LEU A 41 -4.20 -13.22 30.23
N THR A 42 -3.85 -14.43 29.85
CA THR A 42 -4.58 -15.66 30.14
C THR A 42 -3.69 -16.64 30.91
N SER A 43 -4.23 -17.82 31.23
CA SER A 43 -3.50 -18.95 31.80
C SER A 43 -2.37 -19.45 30.90
N TYR A 44 -2.40 -19.13 29.61
CA TYR A 44 -1.33 -19.39 28.64
C TYR A 44 -0.31 -18.24 28.53
N GLY A 45 -0.44 -17.21 29.37
CA GLY A 45 0.34 -15.98 29.28
C GLY A 45 -0.33 -14.91 28.42
N TRP A 46 0.46 -13.93 27.98
CA TRP A 46 -0.01 -12.86 27.09
C TRP A 46 -0.20 -13.42 25.68
N ILE A 47 -1.43 -13.40 25.20
CA ILE A 47 -1.77 -13.83 23.85
C ILE A 47 -2.28 -12.65 23.02
N GLU A 48 -1.89 -12.60 21.76
CA GLU A 48 -2.41 -11.62 20.80
C GLU A 48 -3.87 -11.92 20.48
N CYS A 49 -4.76 -10.95 20.66
CA CYS A 49 -6.19 -11.08 20.39
C CYS A 49 -6.69 -10.12 19.30
N VAL A 50 -6.04 -8.97 19.15
CA VAL A 50 -6.32 -8.03 18.06
C VAL A 50 -5.04 -7.40 17.54
N GLY A 51 -4.64 -7.71 16.31
CA GLY A 51 -3.53 -7.02 15.63
C GLY A 51 -3.99 -5.72 14.98
N HIS A 52 -3.18 -4.66 15.06
CA HIS A 52 -3.41 -3.38 14.36
C HIS A 52 -2.21 -3.07 13.48
N ALA A 53 -2.31 -3.40 12.19
CA ALA A 53 -1.23 -3.16 11.23
C ALA A 53 -1.46 -1.87 10.44
N ASP A 54 -0.46 -0.99 10.40
CA ASP A 54 -0.35 0.04 9.36
C ASP A 54 0.27 -0.60 8.12
N ARG A 55 -0.56 -0.89 7.12
CA ARG A 55 -0.13 -1.50 5.86
C ARG A 55 0.19 -0.44 4.79
N SER A 56 0.02 0.84 5.14
CA SER A 56 0.17 1.98 4.25
C SER A 56 -0.49 1.67 2.89
N CYS A 57 0.26 1.77 1.79
CA CYS A 57 -0.27 1.56 0.45
C CYS A 57 0.06 0.17 -0.13
N TYR A 58 0.64 -0.74 0.68
CA TYR A 58 1.28 -1.95 0.18
C TYR A 58 0.35 -2.82 -0.66
N ASP A 59 -0.82 -3.19 -0.12
CA ASP A 59 -1.75 -4.10 -0.79
C ASP A 59 -2.29 -3.54 -2.10
N LEU A 60 -2.73 -2.28 -2.07
CA LEU A 60 -3.29 -1.62 -3.24
C LEU A 60 -2.23 -1.50 -4.34
N GLU A 61 -0.99 -1.17 -3.99
CA GLU A 61 0.09 -1.12 -4.96
C GLU A 61 0.44 -2.49 -5.54
N GLN A 62 0.56 -3.53 -4.71
CA GLN A 62 0.89 -4.87 -5.20
C GLN A 62 -0.22 -5.41 -6.11
N HIS A 63 -1.49 -5.25 -5.73
CA HIS A 63 -2.62 -5.66 -6.56
C HIS A 63 -2.73 -4.83 -7.85
N ALA A 64 -2.49 -3.52 -7.80
CA ALA A 64 -2.48 -2.68 -8.99
C ALA A 64 -1.36 -3.06 -9.96
N LYS A 65 -0.16 -3.36 -9.44
CA LYS A 65 0.99 -3.84 -10.25
C LYS A 65 0.69 -5.19 -10.89
N ALA A 66 0.09 -6.13 -10.15
CA ALA A 66 -0.19 -7.48 -10.65
C ALA A 66 -1.33 -7.53 -11.67
N THR A 67 -2.37 -6.72 -11.48
CA THR A 67 -3.59 -6.76 -12.31
C THR A 67 -3.58 -5.70 -13.43
N ASN A 68 -2.67 -4.73 -13.37
CA ASN A 68 -2.65 -3.54 -14.22
C ASN A 68 -3.97 -2.73 -14.14
N VAL A 69 -4.67 -2.82 -13.01
CA VAL A 69 -5.88 -2.04 -12.69
C VAL A 69 -5.52 -0.98 -11.65
N LYS A 70 -5.89 0.27 -11.90
CA LYS A 70 -5.66 1.36 -10.95
C LYS A 70 -6.57 1.22 -9.72
N LEU A 71 -5.96 1.18 -8.53
CA LEU A 71 -6.64 1.16 -7.23
C LEU A 71 -6.28 2.44 -6.46
N VAL A 72 -6.90 3.56 -6.83
CA VAL A 72 -6.57 4.91 -6.33
C VAL A 72 -7.84 5.66 -5.93
N ALA A 73 -7.71 6.58 -4.98
CA ALA A 73 -8.74 7.55 -4.65
C ALA A 73 -8.43 8.91 -5.27
N THR A 74 -9.44 9.76 -5.40
CA THR A 74 -9.27 11.14 -5.86
C THR A 74 -9.86 12.11 -4.86
N LYS A 75 -9.17 13.24 -4.65
CA LYS A 75 -9.61 14.33 -3.78
C LYS A 75 -9.67 15.63 -4.59
N PRO A 76 -10.79 16.37 -4.57
CA PRO A 76 -10.86 17.68 -5.21
C PRO A 76 -9.85 18.65 -4.58
N ILE A 77 -9.13 19.40 -5.42
CA ILE A 77 -8.26 20.47 -4.95
C ILE A 77 -9.01 21.81 -4.93
N PRO A 78 -8.87 22.63 -3.86
CA PRO A 78 -9.66 23.87 -3.71
C PRO A 78 -9.48 24.88 -4.85
N LYS A 79 -8.30 24.91 -5.46
CA LYS A 79 -7.99 25.74 -6.62
C LYS A 79 -7.30 24.87 -7.66
N PRO A 80 -7.73 24.92 -8.94
CA PRO A 80 -7.08 24.18 -10.00
C PRO A 80 -5.59 24.54 -10.08
N LYS A 81 -4.73 23.53 -10.14
CA LYS A 81 -3.28 23.70 -10.23
C LYS A 81 -2.86 23.40 -11.66
N THR A 82 -2.36 24.41 -12.36
CA THR A 82 -1.75 24.22 -13.68
C THR A 82 -0.34 23.71 -13.47
N VAL A 83 -0.06 22.50 -13.97
CA VAL A 83 1.26 21.89 -13.90
C VAL A 83 1.79 21.78 -15.32
N THR A 84 3.00 22.31 -15.56
CA THR A 84 3.72 22.07 -16.82
C THR A 84 4.40 20.72 -16.72
N LEU A 85 3.95 19.77 -17.52
CA LEU A 85 4.52 18.43 -17.60
C LEU A 85 5.36 18.34 -18.87
N THR A 86 6.64 18.01 -18.72
CA THR A 86 7.51 17.64 -19.83
C THR A 86 7.26 16.18 -20.16
N VAL A 87 6.58 15.91 -21.28
CA VAL A 87 6.15 14.55 -21.67
C VAL A 87 6.82 14.12 -22.98
N PRO A 88 7.30 12.86 -23.08
CA PRO A 88 7.74 12.30 -24.34
C PRO A 88 6.53 11.92 -25.19
N VAL A 89 6.46 12.46 -26.40
CA VAL A 89 5.42 12.19 -27.40
C VAL A 89 5.98 11.21 -28.44
N PRO A 90 5.60 9.92 -28.38
CA PRO A 90 6.05 8.93 -29.34
C PRO A 90 5.33 9.05 -30.69
N ASN A 91 6.09 9.01 -31.78
CA ASN A 91 5.59 8.88 -33.13
C ASN A 91 5.36 7.40 -33.46
N MET A 92 4.14 6.92 -33.18
CA MET A 92 3.76 5.52 -33.37
C MET A 92 3.87 5.05 -34.84
N GLY A 93 3.82 5.95 -35.81
CA GLY A 93 3.98 5.60 -37.23
C GLY A 93 5.42 5.18 -37.58
N VAL A 94 6.42 5.86 -37.01
CA VAL A 94 7.85 5.53 -37.21
C VAL A 94 8.24 4.35 -36.31
N ILE A 95 7.84 4.40 -35.04
CA ILE A 95 8.11 3.33 -34.06
C ILE A 95 7.50 2.00 -34.53
N GLY A 96 6.25 2.01 -35.02
CA GLY A 96 5.58 0.80 -35.51
C GLY A 96 6.23 0.22 -36.77
N LYS A 97 6.78 1.06 -37.66
CA LYS A 97 7.52 0.60 -38.84
C LYS A 97 8.85 -0.06 -38.46
N GLN A 98 9.57 0.52 -37.50
CA GLN A 98 10.90 0.05 -37.10
C GLN A 98 10.85 -1.15 -36.16
N PHE A 99 9.96 -1.11 -35.16
CA PHE A 99 9.92 -2.09 -34.07
C PHE A 99 8.72 -3.04 -34.13
N LYS A 100 7.80 -2.88 -35.09
CA LYS A 100 6.66 -3.79 -35.34
C LYS A 100 5.87 -4.10 -34.06
N ALA A 101 5.92 -5.35 -33.59
CA ALA A 101 5.20 -5.83 -32.41
C ALA A 101 5.66 -5.15 -31.10
N ASP A 102 6.91 -4.70 -31.04
CA ASP A 102 7.48 -4.05 -29.85
C ASP A 102 7.07 -2.58 -29.71
N GLY A 103 6.39 -1.99 -30.70
CA GLY A 103 5.95 -0.60 -30.63
C GLY A 103 5.00 -0.30 -29.44
N LYS A 104 4.16 -1.27 -29.06
CA LYS A 104 3.30 -1.15 -27.86
C LYS A 104 4.11 -1.18 -26.57
N LEU A 105 5.17 -1.98 -26.52
CA LEU A 105 6.06 -2.07 -25.37
C LEU A 105 6.82 -0.75 -25.19
N ILE A 106 7.39 -0.21 -26.26
CA ILE A 106 8.10 1.09 -26.25
C ILE A 106 7.18 2.23 -25.78
N LYS A 107 5.93 2.27 -26.26
CA LYS A 107 4.94 3.26 -25.80
C LYS A 107 4.73 3.18 -24.29
N THR A 108 4.53 1.97 -23.78
CA THR A 108 4.30 1.74 -22.34
C THR A 108 5.51 2.12 -21.50
N LEU A 109 6.73 1.93 -22.02
CA LEU A 109 7.97 2.32 -21.34
C LEU A 109 8.11 3.85 -21.29
N LEU A 110 7.81 4.54 -22.39
CA LEU A 110 7.86 6.01 -22.45
C LEU A 110 6.85 6.68 -21.52
N GLU A 111 5.66 6.09 -21.36
CA GLU A 111 4.63 6.57 -20.44
C GLU A 111 5.00 6.40 -18.95
N LYS A 112 5.98 5.54 -18.64
CA LYS A 112 6.42 5.24 -17.27
C LYS A 112 7.67 6.03 -16.84
N LEU A 113 8.30 6.79 -17.74
CA LEU A 113 9.50 7.57 -17.43
C LEU A 113 9.19 8.70 -16.44
N ASP A 114 10.08 8.91 -15.48
CA ASP A 114 9.99 10.06 -14.56
C ASP A 114 10.49 11.37 -15.20
N VAL A 115 10.25 12.51 -14.53
CA VAL A 115 10.64 13.84 -15.03
C VAL A 115 12.16 13.95 -15.26
N SER A 116 12.97 13.27 -14.43
CA SER A 116 14.43 13.27 -14.55
C SER A 116 14.90 12.44 -15.76
N GLU A 117 14.22 11.33 -16.04
CA GLU A 117 14.48 10.44 -17.16
C GLU A 117 14.04 11.04 -18.48
N VAL A 118 12.88 11.73 -18.51
CA VAL A 118 12.43 12.48 -19.69
C VAL A 118 13.44 13.57 -20.05
N LYS A 119 14.03 14.23 -19.05
CA LYS A 119 15.10 15.22 -19.28
C LYS A 119 16.35 14.57 -19.85
N LYS A 120 16.80 13.43 -19.29
CA LYS A 120 17.91 12.64 -19.84
C LYS A 120 17.65 12.19 -21.29
N LEU A 121 16.42 11.79 -21.59
CA LEU A 121 16.00 11.42 -22.94
C LEU A 121 16.10 12.61 -23.90
N SER A 122 15.60 13.79 -23.50
CA SER A 122 15.72 15.02 -24.27
C SER A 122 17.19 15.38 -24.56
N ASP A 123 18.03 15.37 -23.52
CA ASP A 123 19.45 15.72 -23.63
C ASP A 123 20.24 14.70 -24.47
N ALA A 124 19.91 13.40 -24.35
CA ALA A 124 20.53 12.34 -25.13
C ALA A 124 20.15 12.39 -26.61
N ILE A 125 18.88 12.66 -26.92
CA ILE A 125 18.42 12.82 -28.31
C ILE A 125 19.10 14.05 -28.95
N ALA A 126 19.25 15.15 -28.21
CA ALA A 126 19.91 16.36 -28.71
C ALA A 126 21.43 16.17 -28.94
N SER A 127 22.12 15.42 -28.08
CA SER A 127 23.59 15.27 -28.13
C SER A 127 24.07 14.05 -28.92
N LYS A 128 23.48 12.88 -28.67
CA LYS A 128 23.92 11.57 -29.21
C LYS A 128 23.07 11.06 -30.37
N LYS A 129 22.01 11.79 -30.76
CA LYS A 129 20.99 11.41 -31.78
C LYS A 129 20.17 10.15 -31.46
N SER A 130 20.50 9.41 -30.41
CA SER A 130 19.72 8.27 -29.94
C SER A 130 19.73 8.15 -28.41
N TYR A 131 18.65 7.57 -27.88
CA TYR A 131 18.50 7.23 -26.47
C TYR A 131 18.09 5.76 -26.33
N GLU A 132 18.74 5.04 -25.43
CA GLU A 132 18.45 3.63 -25.18
C GLU A 132 17.47 3.48 -24.02
N VAL A 133 16.27 3.00 -24.35
CA VAL A 133 15.26 2.58 -23.36
C VAL A 133 15.41 1.09 -23.10
N ARG A 134 15.54 0.70 -21.84
CA ARG A 134 15.55 -0.71 -21.44
C ARG A 134 14.13 -1.15 -21.06
N GLY A 135 13.66 -2.20 -21.70
CA GLY A 135 12.40 -2.87 -21.36
C GLY A 135 12.53 -3.75 -20.12
N ASN A 136 11.40 -3.97 -19.46
CA ASN A 136 11.30 -4.87 -18.30
C ASN A 136 11.66 -6.34 -18.64
N ASP A 137 11.67 -6.68 -19.92
CA ASP A 137 12.08 -7.97 -20.48
C ASP A 137 13.60 -8.08 -20.72
N GLY A 138 14.36 -7.04 -20.36
CA GLY A 138 15.81 -6.98 -20.54
C GLY A 138 16.26 -6.55 -21.93
N ARG A 139 15.33 -6.29 -22.88
CA ARG A 139 15.65 -5.81 -24.22
C ARG A 139 15.90 -4.30 -24.21
N THR A 140 16.82 -3.83 -25.05
CA THR A 140 17.14 -2.41 -25.19
C THR A 140 16.67 -1.90 -26.55
N PHE A 141 15.98 -0.77 -26.58
CA PHE A 141 15.45 -0.14 -27.77
C PHE A 141 16.11 1.23 -27.99
N SER A 142 16.69 1.43 -29.17
CA SER A 142 17.31 2.71 -29.54
C SER A 142 16.29 3.65 -30.18
N LEU A 143 16.00 4.76 -29.51
CA LEU A 143 15.00 5.76 -29.92
C LEU A 143 15.71 6.99 -30.47
N THR A 144 15.28 7.49 -31.63
CA THR A 144 15.81 8.69 -32.29
C THR A 144 14.84 9.88 -32.19
N SER A 145 15.29 11.07 -32.60
CA SER A 145 14.46 12.29 -32.64
C SER A 145 13.18 12.16 -33.47
N ASP A 146 13.21 11.33 -34.51
CA ASP A 146 12.06 11.13 -35.40
C ASP A 146 11.01 10.21 -34.77
N MET A 147 11.42 9.45 -33.75
CA MET A 147 10.58 8.49 -33.03
C MET A 147 9.96 9.11 -31.78
N VAL A 148 10.68 9.99 -31.06
CA VAL A 148 10.19 10.60 -29.82
C VAL A 148 10.55 12.06 -29.79
N THR A 149 9.53 12.91 -29.57
CA THR A 149 9.71 14.35 -29.35
C THR A 149 9.30 14.69 -27.94
N VAL A 150 10.04 15.55 -27.26
CA VAL A 150 9.67 16.00 -25.92
C VAL A 150 8.89 17.30 -26.05
N LYS A 151 7.72 17.39 -25.41
CA LYS A 151 6.89 18.60 -25.41
C LYS A 151 6.53 18.98 -23.97
N GLU A 152 6.42 20.28 -23.74
CA GLU A 152 5.82 20.79 -22.53
C GLU A 152 4.31 20.91 -22.74
N GLU A 153 3.55 20.20 -21.91
CA GLU A 153 2.10 20.24 -21.91
C GLU A 153 1.63 20.84 -20.59
N GLN A 154 0.75 21.84 -20.66
CA GLN A 154 0.11 22.37 -19.46
C GLN A 154 -1.14 21.57 -19.17
N LYS A 155 -1.16 20.89 -18.01
CA LYS A 155 -2.33 20.18 -17.53
C LYS A 155 -2.90 20.89 -16.32
N THR A 156 -4.16 21.29 -16.42
CA THR A 156 -4.91 21.82 -15.28
C THR A 156 -5.46 20.65 -14.48
N LEU A 157 -4.97 20.46 -13.26
CA LEU A 157 -5.48 19.45 -12.35
C LEU A 157 -6.62 20.05 -11.53
N HIS A 158 -7.75 19.35 -11.49
CA HIS A 158 -8.91 19.68 -10.64
C HIS A 158 -9.02 18.73 -9.43
N VAL A 159 -8.32 17.60 -9.49
CA VAL A 159 -8.28 16.58 -8.45
C VAL A 159 -6.85 16.11 -8.25
N GLU A 160 -6.56 15.67 -7.03
CA GLU A 160 -5.35 14.96 -6.63
C GLU A 160 -5.66 13.46 -6.54
N GLU A 161 -4.88 12.64 -7.23
CA GLU A 161 -4.95 11.17 -7.18
C GLU A 161 -3.94 10.67 -6.15
N PHE A 162 -4.36 9.76 -5.27
CA PHE A 162 -3.47 9.14 -4.27
C PHE A 162 -3.86 7.69 -4.00
N VAL A 163 -2.90 6.89 -3.54
CA VAL A 163 -3.17 5.54 -3.03
C VAL A 163 -3.52 5.66 -1.54
N PRO A 164 -4.71 5.22 -1.10
CA PRO A 164 -5.08 5.28 0.30
C PRO A 164 -4.14 4.46 1.19
N SER A 165 -3.76 5.02 2.33
CA SER A 165 -3.15 4.24 3.40
C SER A 165 -4.21 3.40 4.13
N VAL A 166 -3.83 2.18 4.53
CA VAL A 166 -4.72 1.22 5.19
C VAL A 166 -4.22 0.92 6.59
N ILE A 167 -5.08 1.14 7.59
CA ILE A 167 -4.92 0.61 8.94
C ILE A 167 -5.86 -0.58 9.09
N GLU A 168 -5.31 -1.75 9.38
CA GLU A 168 -6.04 -3.01 9.51
C GLU A 168 -6.13 -3.44 10.98
N PRO A 169 -7.30 -3.32 11.62
CA PRO A 169 -7.58 -4.01 12.88
C PRO A 169 -8.13 -5.42 12.59
N SER A 170 -7.38 -6.46 12.97
CA SER A 170 -7.74 -7.86 12.78
C SER A 170 -8.11 -8.51 14.11
N PHE A 171 -9.35 -8.97 14.26
CA PHE A 171 -9.89 -9.48 15.52
C PHE A 171 -9.93 -11.00 15.55
N GLY A 172 -9.14 -11.60 16.45
CA GLY A 172 -9.17 -13.03 16.75
C GLY A 172 -10.34 -13.39 17.65
N ILE A 173 -11.58 -13.41 17.13
CA ILE A 173 -12.81 -13.61 17.91
C ILE A 173 -12.76 -14.86 18.80
N GLY A 174 -12.18 -15.97 18.33
CA GLY A 174 -12.03 -17.18 19.14
C GLY A 174 -11.12 -16.98 20.36
N ARG A 175 -10.01 -16.26 20.21
CA ARG A 175 -9.09 -15.93 21.31
C ARG A 175 -9.73 -14.93 22.29
N ILE A 176 -10.47 -13.95 21.77
CA ILE A 176 -11.22 -12.99 22.59
C ILE A 176 -12.27 -13.74 23.41
N LEU A 177 -13.06 -14.62 22.78
CA LEU A 177 -14.07 -15.42 23.49
C LEU A 177 -13.43 -16.28 24.58
N TYR A 178 -12.33 -16.97 24.26
CA TYR A 178 -11.58 -17.75 25.25
C TYR A 178 -11.15 -16.89 26.45
N ALA A 179 -10.58 -15.72 26.20
CA ALA A 179 -10.17 -14.81 27.26
C ALA A 179 -11.36 -14.28 28.09
N VAL A 180 -12.50 -13.98 27.47
CA VAL A 180 -13.73 -13.61 28.19
C VAL A 180 -14.19 -14.75 29.09
N LEU A 181 -14.22 -16.00 28.59
CA LEU A 181 -14.58 -17.17 29.40
C LEU A 181 -13.64 -17.34 30.60
N GLU A 182 -12.34 -17.16 30.39
CA GLU A 182 -11.35 -17.29 31.46
C GLU A 182 -11.48 -16.16 32.51
N HIS A 183 -11.67 -14.91 32.07
CA HIS A 183 -11.78 -13.76 32.97
C HIS A 183 -13.10 -13.74 33.77
N SER A 184 -14.16 -14.31 33.20
CA SER A 184 -15.47 -14.40 33.84
C SER A 184 -15.67 -15.65 34.69
N PHE A 185 -14.81 -16.68 34.54
CA PHE A 185 -14.94 -17.93 35.28
C PHE A 185 -14.70 -17.74 36.78
N LYS A 186 -15.72 -18.11 37.57
CA LYS A 186 -15.66 -18.09 39.04
C LYS A 186 -16.26 -19.36 39.62
N GLN A 187 -15.71 -19.77 40.74
CA GLN A 187 -16.26 -20.80 41.62
C GLN A 187 -17.01 -20.12 42.76
N ARG A 188 -18.16 -20.65 43.18
CA ARG A 188 -18.90 -20.10 44.32
C ARG A 188 -18.21 -20.42 45.65
N ASP A 189 -18.30 -19.48 46.58
CA ASP A 189 -17.83 -19.68 47.94
C ASP A 189 -18.58 -20.86 48.58
N ASN A 190 -17.84 -21.84 49.11
CA ASN A 190 -18.30 -23.04 49.81
C ASN A 190 -18.89 -24.18 48.97
N ASP A 191 -18.87 -24.12 47.63
CA ASP A 191 -19.26 -25.26 46.78
C ASP A 191 -18.41 -25.30 45.51
N GLU A 192 -17.39 -26.16 45.50
CA GLU A 192 -16.43 -26.26 44.39
C GLU A 192 -17.05 -26.81 43.10
N GLN A 193 -18.19 -27.49 43.19
CA GLN A 193 -18.88 -28.02 42.02
C GLN A 193 -19.79 -26.97 41.36
N ARG A 194 -20.00 -25.81 42.00
CA ARG A 194 -20.81 -24.71 41.47
C ARG A 194 -19.92 -23.64 40.84
N THR A 195 -19.75 -23.74 39.53
CA THR A 195 -19.04 -22.76 38.70
C THR A 195 -20.00 -21.86 37.94
N VAL A 196 -19.60 -20.62 37.68
CA VAL A 196 -20.37 -19.60 36.95
C VAL A 196 -19.43 -18.75 36.07
N LEU A 197 -20.00 -18.10 35.06
CA LEU A 197 -19.36 -17.04 34.28
C LEU A 197 -20.03 -15.72 34.66
N LEU A 198 -19.28 -14.75 35.19
CA LEU A 198 -19.76 -13.46 35.69
C LEU A 198 -19.08 -12.27 34.99
#